data_AF-A0A7G1IK84-F1
#
_entry.id   AF-A0A7G1IK84-F1
#
_cell.length_a   1.000
_cell.length_b   1.000
_cell.length_c   1.000
_cell.angle_alpha   90.00
_cell.angle_beta   90.00
_cell.angle_gamma   90.00
#
_symmetry.space_group_name_H-M   'P 1'
#
loop_
_entity.id
_entity.type
_entity.pdbx_description
1 polymer ?
#
loop_
_entity_poly.entity_id
_entity_poly.type
_entity_poly.pdbx_seq_one_letter_code
_entity_poly.pdbx_strand_id
1 'polypeptide(L)' 'MSIASDVEIGSGLSSSAALECAVLGAITSAAGVRIDRIEQARLAQRAENDYVGAPTGLLDQLAALFGSRRRRC' A
#
# COMPACT_ATOMS: atom_id res chain seq x y z
N MET A 1 1.42 -5.62 17.64
CA MET A 1 1.68 -4.92 16.37
C MET A 1 1.51 -3.44 16.62
N SER A 2 2.49 -2.61 16.25
CA SER A 2 2.42 -1.15 16.34
C SER A 2 2.63 -0.55 14.95
N ILE A 3 1.92 0.53 14.64
CA ILE A 3 1.99 1.22 13.35
C ILE A 3 2.37 2.67 13.61
N ALA A 4 3.35 3.17 12.85
CA ALA A 4 3.76 4.56 12.81
C ALA A 4 3.99 4.96 11.34
N SER A 5 3.70 6.21 11.00
CA SER A 5 3.86 6.75 9.66
C SER A 5 4.25 8.21 9.74
N ASP A 6 5.21 8.62 8.91
CA ASP A 6 5.58 10.02 8.69
C ASP A 6 4.79 10.66 7.52
N VAL A 7 3.98 9.86 6.81
CA VAL A 7 3.12 10.39 5.74
C VAL A 7 1.93 11.09 6.36
N GLU A 8 1.81 12.40 6.13
CA GLU A 8 0.73 13.23 6.66
C GLU A 8 -0.65 12.71 6.23
N ILE A 9 -1.55 12.58 7.20
CA ILE A 9 -2.92 12.11 6.97
C ILE A 9 -3.70 13.19 6.20
N GLY A 10 -4.35 12.79 5.10
CA GLY A 10 -5.21 13.69 4.33
C GLY A 10 -4.47 14.75 3.48
N SER A 11 -3.14 14.69 3.39
CA SER A 11 -2.31 15.59 2.58
C SER A 11 -2.42 15.37 1.07
N GLY A 12 -3.08 14.29 0.63
CA GLY A 12 -3.05 13.83 -0.76
C GLY A 12 -1.76 13.08 -1.14
N LEU A 13 -0.89 12.76 -0.16
CA LEU A 13 0.33 11.96 -0.37
C LEU A 13 0.12 10.45 -0.15
N SER A 14 -1.10 9.97 -0.36
CA SER A 14 -1.44 8.53 -0.33
C SER A 14 -1.12 7.83 0.99
N SER A 15 -1.39 8.46 2.13
CA SER A 15 -1.19 7.86 3.46
C SER A 15 -2.04 6.60 3.69
N SER A 16 -3.21 6.48 3.06
CA SER A 16 -4.03 5.25 3.08
C SER A 16 -3.32 4.10 2.37
N ALA A 17 -2.92 4.29 1.11
CA ALA A 17 -2.21 3.26 0.36
C ALA A 17 -0.88 2.85 1.00
N ALA A 18 -0.14 3.80 1.59
CA ALA A 18 1.08 3.49 2.35
C ALA A 18 0.80 2.56 3.54
N LEU A 19 -0.27 2.82 4.29
CA LEU A 19 -0.72 1.99 5.41
C LEU A 19 -1.17 0.60 4.93
N GLU A 20 -2.03 0.54 3.92
CA GLU A 20 -2.58 -0.70 3.36
C GLU A 20 -1.48 -1.64 2.85
N CYS A 21 -0.56 -1.10 2.04
CA CYS A 21 0.57 -1.87 1.51
C CYS A 21 1.53 -2.34 2.62
N ALA A 22 1.78 -1.51 3.64
CA ALA A 22 2.64 -1.89 4.76
C ALA A 22 2.01 -3.02 5.62
N VAL A 23 0.72 -2.91 5.94
CA VAL A 23 -0.01 -3.93 6.71
C VAL A 23 -0.11 -5.23 5.92
N LEU A 24 -0.44 -5.17 4.62
CA LEU A 24 -0.48 -6.35 3.76
C LEU A 24 0.89 -7.04 3.68
N GLY A 25 1.96 -6.27 3.52
CA GLY A 25 3.33 -6.78 3.55
C GLY A 25 3.68 -7.47 4.87
N ALA A 26 3.30 -6.88 6.00
CA ALA A 26 3.53 -7.47 7.32
C ALA A 26 2.78 -8.80 7.51
N ILE A 27 1.50 -8.86 7.11
CA ILE A 27 0.67 -10.07 7.22
C ILE A 27 1.20 -11.19 6.32
N THR A 28 1.48 -10.88 5.05
CA THR A 28 2.00 -11.87 4.09
C THR A 28 3.37 -12.41 4.51
N SER A 29 4.23 -11.54 5.04
CA SER A 29 5.53 -11.94 5.60
C SER A 29 5.37 -12.84 6.83
N ALA A 30 4.49 -12.49 7.77
CA ALA A 30 4.23 -13.29 8.96
C ALA A 30 3.60 -14.66 8.64
N ALA A 31 2.77 -14.73 7.60
CA ALA A 31 2.13 -15.96 7.15
C ALA A 31 3.01 -16.81 6.21
N GLY A 32 4.18 -16.32 5.78
CA GLY A 32 5.03 -17.01 4.81
C GLY A 32 4.41 -17.11 3.40
N VAL A 33 3.43 -16.26 3.09
CA VAL A 33 2.71 -16.27 1.80
C VAL A 33 3.39 -15.30 0.84
N ARG A 34 3.60 -15.74 -0.41
CA ARG A 34 4.09 -14.87 -1.48
C ARG A 34 2.93 -14.49 -2.39
N ILE A 35 2.71 -13.19 -2.54
CA ILE A 35 1.72 -12.60 -3.44
C ILE A 35 2.49 -11.70 -4.41
N ASP A 36 2.15 -11.73 -5.69
CA ASP A 36 2.76 -10.83 -6.66
C ASP A 36 2.47 -9.35 -6.30
N ARG A 37 3.39 -8.43 -6.61
CA ARG A 37 3.21 -7.02 -6.22
C ARG A 37 2.00 -6.36 -6.89
N ILE A 38 1.64 -6.75 -8.11
CA ILE A 38 0.42 -6.24 -8.76
C ILE A 38 -0.82 -6.77 -8.05
N GLU A 39 -0.80 -8.04 -7.64
CA GLU A 39 -1.89 -8.62 -6.86
C GLU A 39 -1.99 -7.98 -5.47
N GLN A 40 -0.86 -7.66 -4.82
CA GLN A 40 -0.85 -6.89 -3.58
C GLN A 40 -1.48 -5.50 -3.76
N ALA A 41 -1.15 -4.80 -4.85
CA ALA A 41 -1.74 -3.51 -5.17
C ALA A 41 -3.27 -3.63 -5.33
N ARG A 42 -3.74 -4.65 -6.05
CA ARG A 42 -5.17 -4.91 -6.24
C ARG A 42 -5.87 -5.28 -4.94
N LEU A 43 -5.21 -6.02 -4.06
CA LEU A 43 -5.79 -6.42 -2.77
C LEU A 43 -5.91 -5.22 -1.82
N ALA A 44 -4.88 -4.38 -1.75
CA ALA A 44 -4.92 -3.12 -1.00
C ALA A 44 -6.03 -2.19 -1.55
N GLN A 45 -6.10 -2.00 -2.87
CA GLN A 45 -7.15 -1.20 -3.50
C GLN A 45 -8.56 -1.75 -3.25
N ARG A 46 -8.74 -3.08 -3.23
CA ARG A 46 -10.02 -3.67 -2.83
C ARG A 46 -10.34 -3.39 -1.37
N ALA A 47 -9.36 -3.38 -0.47
CA ALA A 47 -9.61 -2.98 0.91
C ALA A 47 -10.08 -1.52 0.99
N GLU A 48 -9.46 -0.62 0.22
CA GLU A 48 -9.87 0.79 0.15
C GLU A 48 -11.30 0.96 -0.42
N ASN A 49 -11.59 0.29 -1.54
CA ASN A 49 -12.88 0.39 -2.22
C ASN A 49 -14.01 -0.35 -1.48
N ASP A 50 -13.80 -1.60 -1.10
CA ASP A 50 -14.87 -2.50 -0.63
C ASP A 50 -15.06 -2.41 0.89
N TYR A 51 -14.01 -2.11 1.66
CA TYR A 51 -14.08 -2.02 3.12
C TYR A 51 -14.18 -0.58 3.61
N VAL A 52 -13.32 0.33 3.13
CA VAL A 52 -13.37 1.74 3.52
C VAL A 52 -14.47 2.49 2.75
N GLY A 53 -14.79 2.05 1.53
CA GLY A 53 -15.79 2.68 0.68
C GLY A 53 -15.26 3.90 -0.10
N ALA A 54 -13.94 4.05 -0.18
CA ALA A 54 -13.31 5.16 -0.88
C ALA A 54 -13.03 4.76 -2.34
N PRO A 55 -13.69 5.36 -3.35
CA PRO A 55 -13.57 4.93 -4.74
C PRO A 55 -12.25 5.41 -5.36
N THR A 56 -11.22 4.59 -5.29
CA THR A 56 -9.86 4.90 -5.77
C THR A 56 -9.42 4.03 -6.94
N GLY A 57 -8.56 4.61 -7.78
CA GLY A 57 -7.81 3.86 -8.79
C GLY A 57 -6.64 3.09 -8.18
N LEU A 58 -5.81 2.47 -9.02
CA LEU A 58 -4.70 1.62 -8.57
C LEU A 58 -3.37 2.36 -8.40
N LEU A 59 -3.32 3.66 -8.71
CA LEU A 59 -2.07 4.43 -8.82
C LEU A 59 -1.28 4.46 -7.52
N ASP A 60 -1.97 4.72 -6.40
CA ASP A 60 -1.36 4.98 -5.10
C ASP A 60 -0.70 3.71 -4.53
N GLN A 61 -1.41 2.58 -4.61
CA GLN A 61 -0.89 1.28 -4.20
C GLN A 61 0.28 0.83 -5.09
N LEU A 62 0.22 1.10 -6.40
CA LEU A 62 1.35 0.81 -7.30
C LEU A 62 2.57 1.70 -6.98
N ALA A 63 2.36 2.98 -6.75
CA ALA A 63 3.44 3.90 -6.40
C ALA A 63 4.14 3.47 -5.10
N ALA A 64 3.37 3.05 -4.09
CA ALA A 64 3.90 2.54 -2.82
C ALA A 64 4.72 1.24 -3.00
N LEU A 65 4.27 0.30 -3.84
CA LEU A 65 4.89 -1.03 -3.98
C LEU A 65 6.04 -1.10 -5.02
N PHE A 66 6.02 -0.21 -6.02
CA PHE A 66 6.99 -0.19 -7.11
C PHE A 66 7.96 1.00 -7.04
N GLY A 67 7.80 1.87 -6.04
CA GLY A 67 8.73 2.96 -5.76
C GLY A 67 10.17 2.47 -5.72
N SER A 68 11.04 3.15 -6.48
CA SER A 68 12.47 2.86 -6.49
C SER A 68 13.25 4.16 -6.33
N ARG A 69 14.38 4.09 -5.62
CA ARG A 69 15.25 5.25 -5.49
C ARG A 69 15.83 5.59 -6.87
N ARG A 70 15.63 6.83 -7.32
CA ARG A 70 16.29 7.33 -8.54
C ARG A 70 17.78 7.07 -8.45
N ARG A 71 18.31 6.29 -9.38
CA ARG A 71 19.75 6.14 -9.57
C ARG A 71 20.24 7.41 -10.26
N ARG A 72 21.17 8.12 -9.65
CA ARG A 72 21.90 9.20 -10.35
C ARG A 72 22.79 8.50 -11.40
N CYS A 73 22.69 8.92 -12.65
CA CYS A 73 23.69 8.57 -13.66
C CYS A 73 25.04 9.17 -13.27
#